data_AF-A0A5B0HDJ8-F1
#
_entry.id   AF-A0A5B0HDJ8-F1
#
_cell.length_a   1.000
_cell.length_b   1.000
_cell.length_c   1.000
_cell.angle_alpha   90.00
_cell.angle_beta   90.00
_cell.angle_gamma   90.00
#
_symmetry.space_group_name_H-M   'P 1'
#
loop_
_entity.id
_entity.type
_entity.pdbx_description
1 polymer ?
#
loop_
_entity_poly.entity_id
_entity_poly.type
_entity_poly.pdbx_seq_one_letter_code
_entity_poly.pdbx_strand_id
1 'polypeptide(L)'
;MPIVRHLIDAAQGKHPVTSARSNHWPAVREQHLKSQPVCVVCGGKDKLQVHHIRPFHLHPDLELDPNNLVTLCESGKGGVSCHLFVGHLSNFRGWNPNVKEDAETWKKKLAENKERIQNHQQE
;
A
#
# COMPACT_ATOMS: atom_id res chain seq x y z
N MET A 1 6.20 30.67 3.10
CA MET A 1 7.34 29.72 3.20
C MET A 1 7.43 29.14 4.62
N PRO A 2 6.85 27.97 4.91
CA PRO A 2 7.05 27.32 6.20
C PRO A 2 7.46 25.83 6.11
N ILE A 3 8.08 25.38 5.02
CA ILE A 3 8.41 23.95 4.78
C ILE A 3 9.73 23.53 5.47
N VAL A 4 10.58 24.48 5.88
CA VAL A 4 11.98 24.17 6.23
C VAL A 4 12.19 23.79 7.70
N ARG A 5 11.18 23.90 8.58
CA ARG A 5 11.37 23.71 10.03
C ARG A 5 11.17 22.28 10.56
N HIS A 6 10.92 21.29 9.69
CA HIS A 6 10.76 19.88 10.10
C HIS A 6 11.93 18.97 9.73
N LEU A 7 12.97 19.50 9.08
CA LEU A 7 14.15 18.72 8.69
C LEU A 7 15.19 18.54 9.81
N ILE A 8 15.00 19.17 10.97
CA ILE A 8 16.00 19.17 12.06
C ILE A 8 15.74 18.06 13.10
N ASP A 9 14.52 17.54 13.21
CA ASP A 9 14.18 16.55 14.25
C ASP A 9 14.46 15.09 13.85
N ALA A 10 14.64 14.83 12.55
CA ALA A 10 15.02 13.50 12.04
C ALA A 10 16.46 13.09 12.44
N ALA A 11 17.32 14.05 12.78
CA ALA A 11 18.70 13.79 13.18
C ALA A 11 18.85 13.31 14.64
N GLN A 12 17.80 13.36 15.45
CA GLN A 12 17.89 13.09 16.89
C GLN A 12 17.26 11.77 17.34
N GLY A 13 16.73 10.94 16.43
CA GLY A 13 16.31 9.57 16.75
C GLY A 13 15.26 9.45 17.86
N LYS A 14 14.50 10.51 18.13
CA LYS A 14 13.44 10.54 19.14
C LYS A 14 12.10 10.76 18.44
N HIS A 15 11.66 9.78 17.67
CA HIS A 15 10.25 9.72 17.31
C HIS A 15 9.50 9.05 18.47
N PRO A 16 8.58 9.75 19.15
CA PRO A 16 7.84 9.17 20.26
C PRO A 16 7.01 7.99 19.77
N VAL A 17 7.03 6.91 20.55
CA VAL A 17 6.44 5.58 20.30
C VAL A 17 4.90 5.60 20.07
N THR A 18 4.27 6.78 20.04
CA THR A 18 2.82 6.95 19.96
C THR A 18 2.43 8.25 19.25
N SER A 19 2.96 8.53 18.06
CA SER A 19 2.40 9.62 17.26
C SER A 19 0.93 9.33 16.98
N ALA A 20 0.03 10.18 17.51
CA ALA A 20 -1.36 10.15 17.10
C ALA A 20 -1.42 10.41 15.59
N ARG A 21 -2.30 9.69 14.89
CA ARG A 21 -2.52 9.91 13.46
C ARG A 21 -3.00 11.34 13.21
N SER A 22 -2.58 11.93 12.10
CA SER A 22 -3.06 13.24 11.70
C SER A 22 -4.57 13.23 11.44
N ASN A 23 -5.26 14.28 11.89
CA ASN A 23 -6.68 14.49 11.58
C ASN A 23 -6.94 14.70 10.07
N HIS A 24 -5.90 14.90 9.27
CA HIS A 24 -5.99 14.99 7.82
C HIS A 24 -5.98 13.62 7.12
N TRP A 25 -5.66 12.53 7.83
CA TRP A 25 -5.60 11.20 7.23
C TRP A 25 -6.89 10.77 6.53
N PRO A 26 -8.11 10.96 7.10
CA PRO A 26 -9.33 10.56 6.41
C PRO A 26 -9.49 11.18 5.03
N ALA A 27 -9.14 12.47 4.88
CA ALA A 27 -9.21 13.18 3.60
C ALA A 27 -8.17 12.65 2.59
N VAL A 28 -6.92 12.44 3.04
CA VAL A 28 -5.86 11.86 2.19
C VAL A 28 -6.22 10.45 1.74
N ARG A 29 -6.74 9.62 2.65
CA ARG A 29 -7.21 8.27 2.36
C ARG A 29 -8.32 8.28 1.31
N GLU A 30 -9.31 9.15 1.46
CA GLU A 30 -10.41 9.29 0.51
C GLU A 30 -9.89 9.71 -0.87
N GLN A 31 -9.02 10.72 -0.93
CA GLN A 31 -8.43 11.20 -2.17
C GLN A 31 -7.59 10.11 -2.86
N HIS A 32 -6.80 9.35 -2.10
CA HIS A 32 -6.00 8.24 -2.63
C HIS A 32 -6.86 7.13 -3.21
N LEU A 33 -7.95 6.75 -2.53
CA LEU A 33 -8.87 5.73 -3.06
C LEU A 33 -9.66 6.23 -4.28
N LYS A 34 -9.87 7.54 -4.45
CA LYS A 34 -10.43 8.10 -5.69
C LYS A 34 -9.44 8.01 -6.85
N SER A 35 -8.15 8.29 -6.63
CA SER A 35 -7.13 8.23 -7.67
C SER A 35 -6.69 6.80 -8.00
N GLN A 36 -6.73 5.89 -7.02
CA GLN A 36 -6.37 4.48 -7.16
C GLN A 36 -7.49 3.58 -6.61
N PRO A 37 -8.63 3.47 -7.33
CA PRO A 37 -9.88 2.87 -6.86
C PRO A 37 -9.93 1.34 -6.93
N VAL A 38 -8.78 0.69 -7.11
CA VAL A 38 -8.63 -0.76 -7.22
C VAL A 38 -7.35 -1.20 -6.52
N CYS A 39 -7.32 -2.45 -6.08
CA CYS A 39 -6.09 -3.10 -5.63
C CYS A 39 -5.08 -3.12 -6.79
N VAL A 40 -3.89 -2.57 -6.57
CA VAL A 40 -2.84 -2.54 -7.62
C VAL A 40 -2.35 -3.92 -8.03
N VAL A 41 -2.53 -4.93 -7.17
CA VAL A 41 -2.09 -6.32 -7.44
C VAL A 41 -3.12 -7.06 -8.29
N CYS A 42 -4.36 -7.16 -7.82
CA CYS A 42 -5.37 -8.04 -8.43
C CYS A 42 -6.48 -7.30 -9.20
N GLY A 43 -6.50 -5.96 -9.18
CA GLY A 43 -7.55 -5.15 -9.80
C GLY A 43 -8.92 -5.19 -9.12
N GLY A 44 -9.05 -5.91 -7.99
CA GLY A 44 -10.30 -5.99 -7.22
C GLY A 44 -10.69 -4.67 -6.56
N LYS A 45 -11.99 -4.50 -6.27
CA LYS A 45 -12.59 -3.30 -5.65
C LYS A 45 -13.08 -3.51 -4.21
N ASP A 46 -13.01 -4.74 -3.71
CA ASP A 46 -13.56 -5.10 -2.40
C ASP A 46 -12.49 -4.98 -1.30
N LYS A 47 -12.90 -4.51 -0.12
CA LYS A 47 -12.05 -4.40 1.09
C LYS A 47 -10.71 -3.69 0.80
N LEU A 48 -10.78 -2.52 0.15
CA LEU A 48 -9.61 -1.71 -0.17
C LEU A 48 -9.04 -1.02 1.08
N GLN A 49 -7.73 -1.08 1.20
CA GLN A 49 -6.93 -0.38 2.21
C GLN A 49 -5.89 0.51 1.52
N VAL A 50 -5.58 1.63 2.16
CA VAL A 50 -4.44 2.47 1.79
C VAL A 50 -3.27 2.02 2.67
N HIS A 51 -2.33 1.32 2.05
CA HIS A 51 -1.13 0.78 2.68
C HIS A 51 0.00 1.81 2.61
N HIS A 52 0.72 1.98 3.72
CA HIS A 52 1.94 2.78 3.77
C HIS A 52 3.15 1.93 3.36
N ILE A 53 3.89 2.36 2.35
CA ILE A 53 5.11 1.67 1.88
C ILE A 53 6.19 1.67 2.97
N ARG A 54 6.38 2.83 3.60
CA ARG A 54 7.16 3.03 4.82
C ARG A 54 6.17 3.20 5.97
N PRO A 55 6.18 2.30 6.97
CA PRO A 55 5.11 2.25 7.95
C PRO A 55 5.09 3.48 8.86
N PHE A 56 3.90 3.98 9.16
CA PHE A 56 3.67 5.18 9.98
C PHE A 56 4.40 5.18 11.32
N HIS A 57 4.46 4.03 12.02
CA HIS A 57 5.09 3.95 13.35
C HIS A 57 6.61 4.14 13.31
N LEU A 58 7.26 3.97 12.15
CA LEU A 58 8.68 4.24 11.94
C LEU A 58 8.90 5.58 11.22
N HIS A 59 7.96 5.99 10.39
CA HIS A 59 8.04 7.16 9.52
C HIS A 59 6.75 8.00 9.60
N PRO A 60 6.44 8.62 10.75
CA PRO A 60 5.21 9.40 10.93
C PRO A 60 5.19 10.66 10.08
N ASP A 61 6.36 11.17 9.68
CA ASP A 61 6.54 12.28 8.74
C ASP A 61 6.00 11.95 7.33
N LEU A 62 5.96 10.67 6.96
CA LEU A 62 5.46 10.19 5.68
C LEU A 62 3.98 9.77 5.71
N GLU A 63 3.25 10.05 6.80
CA GLU A 63 1.86 9.62 6.98
C GLU A 63 0.94 10.07 5.83
N LEU A 64 1.12 11.32 5.41
CA LEU A 64 0.27 12.02 4.45
C LEU A 64 0.92 12.17 3.08
N ASP A 65 2.14 11.64 2.88
CA ASP A 65 2.83 11.72 1.60
C ASP A 65 2.18 10.75 0.60
N PRO A 66 1.55 11.23 -0.49
CA PRO A 66 0.92 10.36 -1.49
C PRO A 66 1.92 9.40 -2.16
N ASN A 67 3.22 9.71 -2.18
CA ASN A 67 4.23 8.82 -2.73
C ASN A 67 4.49 7.60 -1.85
N ASN A 68 4.16 7.70 -0.55
CA ASN A 68 4.29 6.63 0.43
C ASN A 68 3.03 5.75 0.53
N LEU A 69 2.04 5.92 -0.35
CA LEU A 69 0.77 5.22 -0.29
C LEU A 69 0.55 4.29 -1.49
N VAL A 70 -0.15 3.18 -1.26
CA VAL A 70 -0.61 2.25 -2.30
C VAL A 70 -1.91 1.56 -1.90
N THR A 71 -2.82 1.35 -2.84
CA THR A 71 -4.10 0.67 -2.62
C THR A 71 -3.93 -0.84 -2.76
N LEU A 72 -4.18 -1.56 -1.67
CA LEU A 72 -4.18 -3.02 -1.62
C LEU A 72 -5.51 -3.53 -1.07
N CYS A 73 -5.92 -4.76 -1.43
CA CYS A 73 -7.13 -5.36 -0.88
C CYS A 73 -6.84 -6.40 0.19
N GLU A 74 -7.83 -6.58 1.07
CA GLU A 74 -7.92 -7.67 2.05
C GLU A 74 -9.09 -8.62 1.73
N SER A 75 -9.48 -8.69 0.44
CA SER A 75 -10.65 -9.46 0.01
C SER A 75 -10.50 -10.97 0.19
N GLY A 76 -9.27 -11.50 0.10
CA GLY A 76 -9.00 -12.94 0.09
C GLY A 76 -9.41 -13.63 -1.23
N LYS A 77 -9.88 -12.88 -2.23
CA LYS A 77 -10.23 -13.44 -3.55
C LYS A 77 -9.01 -14.07 -4.20
N GLY A 78 -9.16 -15.30 -4.69
CA GLY A 78 -8.04 -16.10 -5.21
C GLY A 78 -7.16 -16.72 -4.12
N GLY A 79 -7.64 -16.78 -2.88
CA GLY A 79 -6.96 -17.45 -1.76
C GLY A 79 -5.87 -16.61 -1.07
N VAL A 80 -5.70 -15.35 -1.46
CA VAL A 80 -4.63 -14.48 -0.95
C VAL A 80 -5.17 -13.10 -0.58
N SER A 81 -4.75 -12.56 0.56
CA SER A 81 -4.87 -11.14 0.88
C SER A 81 -3.69 -10.38 0.28
N CYS A 82 -3.93 -9.55 -0.74
CA CYS A 82 -2.86 -8.80 -1.40
C CYS A 82 -2.14 -7.84 -0.43
N HIS A 83 -2.87 -7.25 0.50
CA HIS A 83 -2.30 -6.36 1.52
C HIS A 83 -1.30 -7.10 2.41
N LEU A 84 -1.68 -8.25 2.95
CA LEU A 84 -0.81 -9.05 3.81
C LEU A 84 0.36 -9.65 3.02
N PHE A 85 0.10 -10.23 1.87
CA PHE A 85 1.10 -10.94 1.09
C PHE A 85 2.12 -9.99 0.44
N VAL A 86 1.67 -8.97 -0.28
CA VAL A 86 2.55 -8.06 -1.04
C VAL A 86 3.01 -6.88 -0.19
N GLY A 87 2.13 -6.27 0.59
CA GLY A 87 2.47 -5.10 1.41
C GLY A 87 3.30 -5.44 2.65
N HIS A 88 3.02 -6.60 3.26
CA HIS A 88 3.62 -7.01 4.53
C HIS A 88 4.48 -8.28 4.44
N LEU A 89 4.75 -8.81 3.23
CA LEU A 89 5.52 -10.04 3.03
C LEU A 89 5.01 -11.21 3.90
N SER A 90 3.69 -11.36 3.98
CA SER A 90 2.97 -12.37 4.77
C SER A 90 3.05 -12.22 6.30
N ASN A 91 3.54 -11.09 6.82
CA ASN A 91 3.57 -10.83 8.26
C ASN A 91 3.33 -9.34 8.54
N PHE A 92 2.22 -8.97 9.19
CA PHE A 92 1.88 -7.56 9.49
C PHE A 92 2.93 -6.79 10.31
N ARG A 93 3.90 -7.48 10.93
CA ARG A 93 5.06 -6.84 11.59
C ARG A 93 6.15 -6.40 10.59
N GLY A 94 6.18 -6.97 9.39
CA GLY A 94 7.07 -6.58 8.30
C GLY A 94 6.45 -5.52 7.39
N TRP A 95 7.25 -4.99 6.48
CA TRP A 95 6.81 -4.09 5.41
C TRP A 95 7.63 -4.38 4.15
N ASN A 96 7.06 -4.10 2.98
CA ASN A 96 7.73 -4.26 1.71
C ASN A 96 8.15 -2.89 1.13
N PRO A 97 9.45 -2.54 1.15
CA PRO A 97 9.94 -1.30 0.52
C PRO A 97 9.71 -1.24 -0.99
N ASN A 98 9.59 -2.41 -1.64
CA ASN A 98 9.43 -2.58 -3.09
C ASN A 98 7.99 -2.99 -3.46
N VAL A 99 7.00 -2.63 -2.62
CA VAL A 99 5.61 -3.06 -2.79
C VAL A 99 5.02 -2.66 -4.15
N LYS A 100 5.48 -1.56 -4.75
CA LYS A 100 5.01 -1.11 -6.07
C LYS A 100 5.53 -2.01 -7.18
N GLU A 101 6.82 -2.31 -7.16
CA GLU A 101 7.50 -3.17 -8.14
C GLU A 101 6.97 -4.62 -8.05
N ASP A 102 6.79 -5.13 -6.83
CA ASP A 102 6.24 -6.46 -6.59
C ASP A 102 4.77 -6.54 -6.99
N ALA A 103 3.98 -5.49 -6.73
CA ALA A 103 2.59 -5.44 -7.16
C ALA A 103 2.43 -5.51 -8.68
N GLU A 104 3.22 -4.74 -9.43
CA GLU A 104 3.19 -4.79 -10.89
C GLU A 104 3.65 -6.17 -11.43
N THR A 105 4.66 -6.77 -10.79
CA THR A 105 5.11 -8.13 -11.12
C THR A 105 3.98 -9.15 -10.95
N TRP A 106 3.26 -9.11 -9.83
CA TRP A 106 2.15 -10.02 -9.56
C TRP A 106 0.94 -9.76 -10.46
N LYS A 107 0.60 -8.50 -10.70
CA LYS A 107 -0.46 -8.10 -11.62
C LYS A 107 -0.23 -8.67 -13.02
N LYS A 108 1.00 -8.59 -13.55
CA LYS A 108 1.38 -9.20 -14.83
C LYS A 108 1.17 -10.71 -14.82
N LYS A 109 1.70 -11.42 -13.81
CA LYS A 109 1.52 -12.88 -13.68
C LYS A 109 0.06 -13.30 -13.62
N LEU A 110 -0.78 -12.53 -12.92
CA LEU A 110 -2.21 -12.79 -12.82
C LEU A 110 -2.93 -12.59 -14.15
N ALA A 111 -2.57 -11.55 -14.91
CA ALA A 111 -3.10 -11.31 -16.25
C ALA A 111 -2.73 -12.46 -17.21
N GLU A 112 -1.45 -12.82 -17.27
CA GLU A 112 -0.96 -13.94 -18.10
C GLU A 112 -1.62 -15.28 -17.71
N ASN A 113 -1.86 -15.51 -16.41
CA ASN A 113 -2.57 -16.71 -15.97
C ASN A 113 -4.03 -16.73 -16.42
N LYS A 114 -4.70 -15.58 -16.41
CA LYS A 114 -6.08 -15.47 -16.89
C LYS A 114 -6.16 -15.79 -18.38
N GLU A 115 -5.22 -15.30 -19.19
CA GLU A 115 -5.13 -15.62 -20.62
C GLU A 115 -4.89 -17.12 -20.84
N ARG A 116 -3.96 -17.73 -20.09
CA ARG A 116 -3.71 -19.19 -20.16
C ARG A 116 -4.98 -20.01 -19.88
N ILE A 117 -5.75 -19.65 -18.86
CA ILE A 117 -7.00 -20.35 -18.52
C ILE A 117 -8.04 -20.18 -19.64
N GLN A 118 -8.17 -18.99 -20.21
CA GLN A 118 -9.13 -18.71 -21.29
C GLN A 118 -8.83 -19.52 -22.55
N ASN A 119 -7.55 -19.64 -22.92
CA ASN A 119 -7.15 -20.40 -24.10
C ASN A 119 -7.42 -21.91 -23.94
N HIS A 120 -7.17 -22.46 -22.74
CA HIS A 120 -7.44 -23.88 -22.47
C HIS A 120 -8.94 -24.24 -22.49
N GLN A 121 -9.83 -23.27 -22.28
CA GLN A 121 -11.28 -23.48 -22.31
C GLN A 121 -11.89 -23.43 -23.71
N GLN A 122 -11.09 -23.12 -24.73
CA GLN A 122 -11.53 -23.02 -26.14
C GLN A 122 -11.13 -24.23 -27.00
N GLU A 123 -10.43 -25.20 -26.41
CA GLU A 123 -10.03 -26.50 -26.99
C GLU A 123 -10.96 -27.62 -26.50
#